data_AF-A0A3L9YAC0-F1
#
_entry.id   AF-A0A3L9YAC0-F1
#
_cell.length_a   1.000
_cell.length_b   1.000
_cell.length_c   1.000
_cell.angle_alpha   90.00
_cell.angle_beta   90.00
_cell.angle_gamma   90.00
#
_symmetry.space_group_name_H-M   'P 1'
#
loop_
_entity.id
_entity.type
_entity.pdbx_description
1 polymer ?
#
loop_
_entity_poly.entity_id
_entity_poly.type
_entity_poly.pdbx_seq_one_letter_code
_entity_poly.pdbx_strand_id
1 'polypeptide(L)'
;MLNFKKISVTLLVCTLFTYINYAQIGIGTSTPEGALDLESSTQGLVYPRIALTASNVSAPVTNPNGGSIVSGTVVFNTNLTTNGANDVSPGVYAWSGAIWLPQFTLTDRKKYEQTSGCQRTTIRESHGNPEPTDSDDVAGLNSQTFTPKYSGIYRIEVKTNFAAGEIDPFTSSDKISLATSEGSFFFKLSGTGVDIDPASTYYDYSEGWLYTHSYASDNTIESPTLVDDKTAHFASLLYYQYLLANNTYTFNLSNCINTGHAYFVNNGDSGNGQGHIGHSIPCSVEFEFVK
;
A
#
# COMPACT_ATOMS: atom_id res chain seq x y z
N MET A 1 35.69 -49.54 64.74
CA MET A 1 36.27 -49.49 63.38
C MET A 1 35.14 -49.37 62.37
N LEU A 2 35.07 -48.25 61.63
CA LEU A 2 34.17 -48.12 60.49
C LEU A 2 34.55 -49.21 59.47
N ASN A 3 33.59 -50.06 59.07
CA ASN A 3 33.86 -51.14 58.12
C ASN A 3 33.90 -50.57 56.70
N PHE A 4 35.09 -50.15 56.26
CA PHE A 4 35.33 -49.48 54.97
C PHE A 4 34.72 -50.22 53.77
N LYS A 5 34.63 -51.56 53.82
CA LYS A 5 33.96 -52.36 52.77
C LYS A 5 32.46 -52.06 52.65
N LYS A 6 31.76 -51.84 53.77
CA LYS A 6 30.32 -51.53 53.76
C LYS A 6 30.06 -50.11 53.23
N ILE A 7 30.93 -49.16 53.58
CA ILE A 7 30.84 -47.78 53.10
C ILE A 7 31.09 -47.70 51.59
N SER A 8 32.09 -48.43 51.08
CA SER A 8 32.35 -48.50 49.64
C SER A 8 31.19 -49.12 48.86
N VAL A 9 30.54 -50.17 49.40
CA VAL A 9 29.37 -50.80 48.76
C VAL A 9 28.16 -49.85 48.76
N THR A 10 27.89 -49.14 49.86
CA THR A 10 26.80 -48.16 49.90
C THR A 10 27.04 -47.00 48.93
N LEU A 11 28.28 -46.48 48.84
CA LEU A 11 28.62 -45.41 47.90
C LEU A 11 28.45 -45.85 46.44
N LEU A 12 28.88 -47.08 46.11
CA LEU A 12 28.73 -47.67 44.78
C LEU A 12 27.26 -47.86 44.39
N VAL A 13 26.44 -48.35 45.33
CA VAL A 13 24.98 -48.52 45.12
C VAL A 13 24.30 -47.16 44.93
N CYS A 14 24.66 -46.13 45.72
CA CYS A 14 24.11 -44.78 45.54
C CYS A 14 24.50 -44.14 44.19
N THR A 15 25.72 -44.38 43.68
CA THR A 15 26.14 -43.90 42.36
C THR A 15 25.51 -44.66 41.19
N LEU A 16 25.05 -45.90 41.40
CA LEU A 16 24.34 -46.71 40.38
C LEU A 16 22.86 -46.31 40.21
N PHE A 17 22.31 -45.50 41.11
CA PHE A 17 20.92 -45.02 41.07
C PHE A 17 20.76 -43.56 40.61
N THR A 18 21.81 -42.92 40.07
CA THR A 18 21.68 -41.57 39.50
C THR A 18 20.99 -41.64 38.14
N TYR A 19 19.66 -41.60 38.13
CA TYR A 19 18.87 -41.39 36.92
C TYR A 19 19.02 -39.93 36.48
N ILE A 20 19.55 -39.73 35.27
CA ILE A 20 19.48 -38.43 34.57
C ILE A 20 18.02 -38.28 34.14
N ASN A 21 17.23 -37.53 34.92
CA ASN A 21 15.87 -37.19 34.52
C ASN A 21 15.95 -36.03 33.54
N TYR A 22 15.68 -36.29 32.26
CA TYR A 22 15.37 -35.22 31.33
C TYR A 22 13.98 -34.68 31.69
N ALA A 23 13.89 -33.37 31.93
CA ALA A 23 12.64 -32.70 32.28
C ALA A 23 12.05 -32.05 31.02
N GLN A 24 11.67 -32.85 30.04
CA GLN A 24 10.81 -32.38 28.96
C GLN A 24 9.35 -32.44 29.37
N ILE A 25 8.60 -31.38 29.05
CA ILE A 25 7.20 -31.22 29.43
C ILE A 25 6.36 -31.63 28.23
N GLY A 26 5.83 -32.86 28.23
CA GLY A 26 4.76 -33.27 27.33
C GLY A 26 3.40 -32.95 27.94
N ILE A 27 2.59 -32.14 27.27
CA ILE A 27 1.19 -31.90 27.63
C ILE A 27 0.33 -32.61 26.60
N GLY A 28 -0.36 -33.68 27.02
CA GLY A 28 -1.17 -34.51 26.12
C GLY A 28 -0.38 -35.58 25.36
N THR A 29 0.95 -35.62 25.50
CA THR A 29 1.83 -36.64 24.90
C THR A 29 2.83 -37.21 25.91
N SER A 30 3.18 -38.49 25.78
CA SER A 30 4.22 -39.16 26.58
C SER A 30 5.58 -39.26 25.87
N THR A 31 5.62 -38.92 24.58
CA THR A 31 6.83 -38.92 23.75
C THR A 31 7.05 -37.54 23.13
N PRO A 32 7.27 -36.50 23.96
CA PRO A 32 7.45 -35.12 23.48
C PRO A 32 8.65 -34.99 22.54
N GLU A 33 8.47 -34.23 21.45
CA GLU A 33 9.49 -33.98 20.42
C GLU A 33 10.40 -32.75 20.73
N GLY A 34 10.13 -32.06 21.84
CA GLY A 34 10.90 -30.90 22.29
C GLY A 34 10.89 -30.74 23.81
N ALA A 35 11.54 -29.67 24.31
CA ALA A 35 11.56 -29.38 25.75
C ALA A 35 10.15 -29.07 26.31
N LEU A 36 9.27 -28.53 25.48
CA LEU A 36 7.83 -28.42 25.70
C LEU A 36 7.14 -28.90 24.42
N ASP A 37 6.22 -29.85 24.55
CA ASP A 37 5.41 -30.36 23.45
C ASP A 37 3.94 -30.42 23.88
N LEU A 38 3.03 -29.94 23.03
CA LEU A 38 1.60 -29.85 23.29
C LEU A 38 0.85 -30.62 22.21
N GLU A 39 0.28 -31.77 22.58
CA GLU A 39 -0.56 -32.58 21.71
C GLU A 39 -2.02 -32.45 22.14
N SER A 40 -2.86 -31.89 21.29
CA SER A 40 -4.31 -31.86 21.48
C SER A 40 -5.06 -31.85 20.15
N SER A 41 -6.18 -32.57 20.11
CA SER A 41 -7.10 -32.59 18.96
C SER A 41 -8.21 -31.53 19.04
N THR A 42 -8.38 -30.87 20.20
CA THR A 42 -9.53 -29.96 20.45
C THR A 42 -9.20 -28.66 21.17
N GLN A 43 -8.05 -28.55 21.83
CA GLN A 43 -7.62 -27.36 22.55
C GLN A 43 -6.40 -26.72 21.88
N GLY A 44 -6.29 -25.39 22.01
CA GLY A 44 -5.13 -24.62 21.53
C GLY A 44 -4.25 -24.10 22.66
N LEU A 45 -3.13 -23.49 22.30
CA LEU A 45 -2.25 -22.77 23.21
C LEU A 45 -2.73 -21.32 23.38
N VAL A 46 -2.99 -20.90 24.62
CA VAL A 46 -3.27 -19.49 24.94
C VAL A 46 -1.98 -18.84 25.42
N TYR A 47 -1.40 -17.98 24.59
CA TYR A 47 -0.28 -17.14 25.01
C TYR A 47 -0.71 -16.14 26.10
N PRO A 48 0.20 -15.74 27.01
CA PRO A 48 -0.05 -14.63 27.93
C PRO A 48 -0.54 -13.40 27.17
N ARG A 49 -1.68 -12.86 27.58
CA ARG A 49 -2.30 -11.68 26.96
C ARG A 49 -1.77 -10.43 27.63
N ILE A 50 -1.00 -9.63 26.91
CA ILE A 50 -0.28 -8.49 27.45
C ILE A 50 -0.59 -7.26 26.59
N ALA A 51 -0.86 -6.11 27.21
CA ALA A 51 -0.94 -4.85 26.49
C ALA A 51 0.48 -4.29 26.30
N LEU A 52 1.09 -4.53 25.14
CA LEU A 52 2.39 -3.93 24.82
C LEU A 52 2.22 -2.41 24.59
N THR A 53 3.27 -1.66 24.87
CA THR A 53 3.28 -0.19 24.72
C THR A 53 4.02 0.27 23.48
N ALA A 54 5.04 -0.48 23.05
CA ALA A 54 5.79 -0.25 21.82
C ALA A 54 6.56 -1.53 21.44
N SER A 55 6.86 -1.70 20.16
CA SER A 55 7.62 -2.86 19.69
C SER A 55 9.06 -2.87 20.20
N ASN A 56 9.66 -1.71 20.46
CA ASN A 56 11.03 -1.59 20.97
C ASN A 56 11.16 -1.59 22.50
N VAL A 57 10.10 -1.91 23.24
CA VAL A 57 10.08 -1.90 24.71
C VAL A 57 9.66 -3.27 25.23
N SER A 58 10.51 -3.92 26.02
CA SER A 58 10.22 -5.26 26.58
C SER A 58 9.11 -5.25 27.63
N ALA A 59 8.97 -4.15 28.38
CA ALA A 59 7.92 -3.99 29.36
C ALA A 59 6.53 -3.97 28.69
N PRO A 60 5.49 -4.50 29.35
CA PRO A 60 5.43 -4.91 30.76
C PRO A 60 5.84 -6.37 31.01
N VAL A 61 6.35 -7.08 30.01
CA VAL A 61 6.79 -8.48 30.18
C VAL A 61 8.08 -8.50 31.01
N THR A 62 8.11 -9.34 32.04
CA THR A 62 9.24 -9.42 32.99
C THR A 62 9.82 -10.82 33.02
N ASN A 63 11.11 -10.91 33.33
CA ASN A 63 11.77 -12.19 33.60
C ASN A 63 11.56 -12.55 35.08
N PRO A 64 10.98 -13.72 35.41
CA PRO A 64 10.72 -14.11 36.80
C PRO A 64 11.99 -14.28 37.63
N ASN A 65 13.13 -14.56 36.98
CA ASN A 65 14.44 -14.65 37.64
C ASN A 65 15.17 -13.30 37.72
N GLY A 66 14.50 -12.20 37.35
CA GLY A 66 15.09 -10.87 37.22
C GLY A 66 15.87 -10.66 35.91
N GLY A 67 16.29 -9.43 35.66
CA GLY A 67 17.00 -9.03 34.43
C GLY A 67 16.09 -8.90 33.21
N SER A 68 16.71 -8.82 32.02
CA SER A 68 15.99 -8.71 30.75
C SER A 68 15.24 -10.01 30.40
N ILE A 69 14.12 -9.88 29.71
CA ILE A 69 13.44 -11.03 29.08
C ILE A 69 14.35 -11.63 28.00
N VAL A 70 14.24 -12.95 27.82
CA VAL A 70 15.09 -13.71 26.90
C VAL A 70 14.51 -13.67 25.49
N SER A 71 15.37 -13.65 24.47
CA SER A 71 14.95 -13.81 23.08
C SER A 71 14.17 -15.12 22.91
N GLY A 72 13.10 -15.08 22.12
CA GLY A 72 12.12 -16.17 21.99
C GLY A 72 10.97 -16.12 23.00
N THR A 73 10.89 -15.12 23.89
CA THR A 73 9.69 -14.90 24.72
C THR A 73 8.49 -14.58 23.82
N VAL A 74 7.38 -15.31 23.96
CA VAL A 74 6.17 -15.13 23.12
C VAL A 74 4.96 -14.67 23.95
N VAL A 75 4.26 -13.64 23.47
CA VAL A 75 3.03 -13.12 24.09
C VAL A 75 1.97 -12.82 23.02
N PHE A 76 0.71 -12.76 23.43
CA PHE A 76 -0.35 -12.17 22.63
C PHE A 76 -0.52 -10.71 23.03
N ASN A 77 -0.14 -9.78 22.16
CA ASN A 77 -0.41 -8.37 22.35
C ASN A 77 -1.91 -8.07 22.22
N THR A 78 -2.48 -7.35 23.17
CA THR A 78 -3.89 -6.91 23.13
C THR A 78 -4.06 -5.44 22.77
N ASN A 79 -2.98 -4.66 22.71
CA ASN A 79 -3.04 -3.23 22.51
C ASN A 79 -2.90 -2.85 21.02
N LEU A 80 -3.53 -1.75 20.63
CA LEU A 80 -3.26 -1.05 19.38
C LEU A 80 -2.67 0.31 19.73
N THR A 81 -1.46 0.60 19.25
CA THR A 81 -0.86 1.93 19.38
C THR A 81 -0.81 2.63 18.02
N THR A 82 -0.80 3.96 18.04
CA THR A 82 -0.86 4.81 16.84
C THR A 82 0.12 5.99 16.94
N ASN A 83 1.28 5.74 17.55
CA ASN A 83 2.31 6.73 17.86
C ASN A 83 3.47 6.72 16.85
N GLY A 84 3.43 5.88 15.81
CA GLY A 84 4.40 5.84 14.71
C GLY A 84 5.25 4.56 14.66
N ALA A 85 6.57 4.71 14.48
CA ALA A 85 7.46 3.63 14.00
C ALA A 85 7.55 2.38 14.89
N ASN A 86 7.18 2.48 16.16
CA ASN A 86 7.22 1.36 17.10
C ASN A 86 5.82 0.87 17.48
N ASP A 87 4.83 1.12 16.62
CA ASP A 87 3.47 0.73 16.91
C ASP A 87 3.29 -0.79 16.99
N VAL A 88 2.40 -1.19 17.89
CA VAL A 88 1.98 -2.57 18.06
C VAL A 88 0.51 -2.69 17.71
N SER A 89 0.15 -3.83 17.13
CA SER A 89 -1.22 -4.20 16.79
C SER A 89 -1.60 -5.49 17.50
N PRO A 90 -2.88 -5.76 17.79
CA PRO A 90 -3.26 -7.01 18.43
C PRO A 90 -2.80 -8.24 17.64
N GLY A 91 -2.13 -9.19 18.30
CA GLY A 91 -1.56 -10.38 17.65
C GLY A 91 -0.44 -11.03 18.44
N VAL A 92 0.12 -12.12 17.92
CA VAL A 92 1.24 -12.84 18.57
C VAL A 92 2.56 -12.12 18.26
N TYR A 93 3.38 -11.91 19.28
CA TYR A 93 4.71 -11.32 19.17
C TYR A 93 5.76 -12.22 19.82
N ALA A 94 6.93 -12.29 19.19
CA ALA A 94 8.11 -12.93 19.75
C ALA A 94 9.19 -11.86 20.01
N TRP A 95 9.80 -11.89 21.19
CA TRP A 95 10.91 -11.00 21.52
C TRP A 95 12.17 -11.46 20.81
N SER A 96 12.81 -10.57 20.04
CA SER A 96 14.09 -10.87 19.36
C SER A 96 15.31 -10.77 20.27
N GLY A 97 15.17 -10.14 21.45
CA GLY A 97 16.28 -9.66 22.28
C GLY A 97 16.34 -8.13 22.34
N ALA A 98 15.76 -7.44 21.36
CA ALA A 98 15.74 -5.98 21.28
C ALA A 98 14.38 -5.37 20.92
N ILE A 99 13.59 -6.07 20.08
CA ILE A 99 12.26 -5.66 19.65
C ILE A 99 11.28 -6.84 19.65
N TRP A 100 10.00 -6.56 19.86
CA TRP A 100 8.87 -7.44 19.64
C TRP A 100 8.60 -7.56 18.14
N LEU A 101 8.78 -8.75 17.59
CA LEU A 101 8.50 -9.06 16.20
C LEU A 101 7.11 -9.66 16.06
N PRO A 102 6.20 -9.06 15.27
CA PRO A 102 4.90 -9.64 15.00
C PRO A 102 5.07 -10.98 14.29
N GLN A 103 4.35 -12.00 14.73
CA GLN A 103 4.31 -13.33 14.11
C GLN A 103 3.09 -13.46 13.19
N PHE A 104 2.78 -12.38 12.48
CA PHE A 104 1.67 -12.25 11.54
C PHE A 104 1.99 -11.15 10.52
N THR A 105 1.37 -11.23 9.35
CA THR A 105 1.53 -10.21 8.31
C THR A 105 0.63 -9.02 8.60
N LEU A 106 1.21 -7.83 8.60
CA LEU A 106 0.45 -6.58 8.58
C LEU A 106 -0.01 -6.33 7.14
N THR A 107 -1.32 -6.39 6.91
CA THR A 107 -1.92 -6.10 5.61
C THR A 107 -2.96 -4.98 5.75
N ASP A 108 -2.82 -3.98 4.90
CA ASP A 108 -3.80 -2.92 4.72
C ASP A 108 -3.71 -2.44 3.27
N ARG A 109 -4.84 -2.47 2.57
CA ARG A 109 -4.91 -2.13 1.15
C ARG A 109 -6.27 -1.56 0.84
N LYS A 110 -6.30 -0.45 0.09
CA LYS A 110 -7.55 0.12 -0.42
C LYS A 110 -7.33 0.75 -1.79
N LYS A 111 -8.16 0.32 -2.75
CA LYS A 111 -8.22 0.89 -4.10
C LYS A 111 -9.47 1.74 -4.24
N TYR A 112 -9.29 2.92 -4.80
CA TYR A 112 -10.34 3.83 -5.22
C TYR A 112 -10.35 3.85 -6.74
N GLU A 113 -11.53 3.70 -7.34
CA GLU A 113 -11.69 3.65 -8.79
C GLU A 113 -12.62 4.75 -9.25
N GLN A 114 -12.34 5.30 -10.43
CA GLN A 114 -13.20 6.25 -11.10
C GLN A 114 -14.62 5.68 -11.29
N THR A 115 -15.65 6.46 -10.96
CA THR A 115 -17.03 5.97 -10.87
C THR A 115 -17.79 5.93 -12.20
N SER A 116 -17.40 6.74 -13.19
CA SER A 116 -17.90 6.62 -14.56
C SER A 116 -16.73 6.33 -15.50
N GLY A 117 -16.71 5.12 -16.07
CA GLY A 117 -15.80 4.82 -17.18
C GLY A 117 -16.09 5.77 -18.33
N CYS A 118 -15.03 6.30 -18.96
CA CYS A 118 -15.12 7.25 -20.07
C CYS A 118 -15.69 8.62 -19.69
N GLN A 119 -15.05 9.30 -18.74
CA GLN A 119 -15.31 10.73 -18.47
C GLN A 119 -14.83 11.59 -19.65
N ARG A 120 -15.64 12.59 -20.04
CA ARG A 120 -15.24 13.59 -21.04
C ARG A 120 -14.46 14.72 -20.36
N THR A 121 -13.41 15.21 -21.03
CA THR A 121 -12.65 16.38 -20.57
C THR A 121 -12.43 17.35 -21.73
N THR A 122 -12.43 18.64 -21.43
CA THR A 122 -12.30 19.73 -22.41
C THR A 122 -10.85 20.14 -22.61
N ILE A 123 -10.54 20.70 -23.77
CA ILE A 123 -9.25 21.35 -24.01
C ILE A 123 -9.30 22.79 -23.49
N ARG A 124 -8.39 23.15 -22.57
CA ARG A 124 -8.30 24.44 -21.89
C ARG A 124 -7.09 25.22 -22.39
N GLU A 125 -7.18 25.75 -23.61
CA GLU A 125 -6.07 26.50 -24.26
C GLU A 125 -5.81 27.89 -23.67
N SER A 126 -6.63 28.34 -22.72
CA SER A 126 -6.49 29.64 -22.04
C SER A 126 -5.17 29.77 -21.26
N HIS A 127 -4.48 28.66 -21.01
CA HIS A 127 -3.23 28.60 -20.27
C HIS A 127 -2.10 28.03 -21.16
N GLY A 128 -0.93 28.66 -21.09
CA GLY A 128 0.26 28.20 -21.83
C GLY A 128 0.77 26.82 -21.37
N ASN A 129 0.39 26.40 -20.16
CA ASN A 129 0.66 25.09 -19.56
C ASN A 129 -0.63 24.55 -18.93
N PRO A 130 -0.77 23.24 -18.71
CA PRO A 130 -1.85 22.69 -17.86
C PRO A 130 -1.84 23.39 -16.50
N GLU A 131 -3.01 23.63 -15.90
CA GLU A 131 -3.12 24.38 -14.63
C GLU A 131 -3.92 23.55 -13.61
N PRO A 132 -3.32 23.13 -12.48
CA PRO A 132 -4.00 22.35 -11.44
C PRO A 132 -5.24 23.06 -10.88
N THR A 133 -5.21 24.39 -10.82
CA THR A 133 -6.34 25.19 -10.34
C THR A 133 -7.45 25.39 -11.36
N ASP A 134 -7.22 25.02 -12.63
CA ASP A 134 -8.20 25.01 -13.71
C ASP A 134 -8.27 23.62 -14.36
N SER A 135 -8.67 22.63 -13.56
CA SER A 135 -8.70 21.22 -13.93
C SER A 135 -10.09 20.60 -13.70
N ASP A 136 -10.37 19.50 -14.40
CA ASP A 136 -11.54 18.66 -14.19
C ASP A 136 -11.20 17.56 -13.18
N ASP A 137 -11.98 17.47 -12.10
CA ASP A 137 -11.91 16.34 -11.17
C ASP A 137 -12.18 15.01 -11.91
N VAL A 138 -11.37 13.98 -11.65
CA VAL A 138 -11.67 12.63 -12.12
C VAL A 138 -12.80 12.06 -11.26
N ALA A 139 -13.91 11.69 -11.91
CA ALA A 139 -15.16 11.30 -11.28
C ALA A 139 -14.95 10.17 -10.26
N GLY A 140 -15.33 10.41 -9.00
CA GLY A 140 -15.18 9.43 -7.91
C GLY A 140 -13.80 9.39 -7.26
N LEU A 141 -12.83 10.18 -7.77
CA LEU A 141 -11.48 10.30 -7.21
C LEU A 141 -11.20 11.72 -6.68
N ASN A 142 -12.24 12.52 -6.46
CA ASN A 142 -12.16 13.82 -5.84
C ASN A 142 -12.53 13.79 -4.35
N SER A 143 -11.78 14.53 -3.53
CA SER A 143 -12.01 14.66 -2.08
C SER A 143 -12.15 13.30 -1.35
N GLN A 144 -11.45 12.29 -1.82
CA GLN A 144 -11.46 10.96 -1.23
C GLN A 144 -10.59 10.92 0.01
N THR A 145 -10.94 10.06 0.97
CA THR A 145 -10.20 9.92 2.22
C THR A 145 -9.72 8.50 2.42
N PHE A 146 -8.46 8.36 2.85
CA PHE A 146 -7.83 7.12 3.28
C PHE A 146 -7.42 7.23 4.75
N THR A 147 -7.74 6.22 5.55
CA THR A 147 -7.35 6.13 6.96
C THR A 147 -6.55 4.84 7.15
N PRO A 148 -5.22 4.92 7.33
CA PRO A 148 -4.36 3.76 7.50
C PRO A 148 -4.73 2.95 8.73
N LYS A 149 -4.72 1.62 8.61
CA LYS A 149 -4.86 0.71 9.75
C LYS A 149 -3.59 0.66 10.61
N TYR A 150 -2.42 0.83 10.00
CA TYR A 150 -1.12 0.73 10.66
C TYR A 150 -0.27 1.96 10.35
N SER A 151 0.61 2.34 11.28
CA SER A 151 1.63 3.34 11.02
C SER A 151 2.77 2.68 10.26
N GLY A 152 3.22 3.27 9.15
CA GLY A 152 4.27 2.68 8.33
C GLY A 152 4.31 3.26 6.93
N ILE A 153 5.17 2.68 6.09
CA ILE A 153 5.30 3.06 4.69
C ILE A 153 4.16 2.44 3.89
N TYR A 154 3.39 3.28 3.22
CA TYR A 154 2.42 2.89 2.21
C TYR A 154 2.96 3.17 0.82
N ARG A 155 2.79 2.21 -0.08
CA ARG A 155 2.89 2.40 -1.52
C ARG A 155 1.57 3.00 -2.00
N ILE A 156 1.65 4.17 -2.65
CA ILE A 156 0.50 4.86 -3.21
C ILE A 156 0.68 4.86 -4.73
N GLU A 157 -0.12 4.07 -5.43
CA GLU A 157 -0.09 3.94 -6.89
C GLU A 157 -1.27 4.70 -7.50
N VAL A 158 -0.97 5.66 -8.36
CA VAL A 158 -1.95 6.40 -9.17
C VAL A 158 -1.84 5.87 -10.59
N LYS A 159 -2.96 5.39 -11.15
CA LYS A 159 -3.04 4.91 -12.53
C LYS A 159 -4.04 5.75 -13.29
N THR A 160 -3.61 6.30 -14.42
CA THR A 160 -4.43 7.15 -15.27
C THR A 160 -4.41 6.66 -16.70
N ASN A 161 -5.40 7.08 -17.47
CA ASN A 161 -5.36 6.98 -18.92
C ASN A 161 -6.16 8.11 -19.56
N PHE A 162 -5.69 8.51 -20.73
CA PHE A 162 -6.27 9.57 -21.52
C PHE A 162 -6.28 9.17 -23.00
N ALA A 163 -7.42 9.31 -23.65
CA ALA A 163 -7.53 9.30 -25.11
C ALA A 163 -7.94 10.70 -25.58
N ALA A 164 -7.45 11.09 -26.76
CA ALA A 164 -7.84 12.33 -27.42
C ALA A 164 -9.31 12.25 -27.88
N GLY A 165 -9.88 13.33 -28.42
CA GLY A 165 -11.23 13.30 -29.02
C GLY A 165 -11.23 13.11 -30.53
N GLU A 166 -12.40 13.23 -31.13
CA GLU A 166 -12.55 13.25 -32.59
C GLU A 166 -11.92 14.51 -33.20
N ILE A 167 -11.22 14.35 -34.34
CA ILE A 167 -10.59 15.45 -35.06
C ILE A 167 -11.39 15.86 -36.30
N ASP A 168 -11.34 17.15 -36.65
CA ASP A 168 -11.79 17.62 -37.94
C ASP A 168 -10.74 17.24 -39.00
N PRO A 169 -11.07 16.52 -40.09
CA PRO A 169 -10.09 16.17 -41.10
C PRO A 169 -9.47 17.41 -41.75
N PHE A 170 -8.14 17.55 -41.68
CA PHE A 170 -7.41 18.73 -42.16
C PHE A 170 -6.37 18.42 -43.24
N THR A 171 -6.27 17.16 -43.68
CA THR A 171 -5.46 16.75 -44.83
C THR A 171 -6.34 16.34 -46.01
N SER A 172 -5.81 16.43 -47.23
CA SER A 172 -6.52 16.09 -48.46
C SER A 172 -6.09 14.74 -49.04
N SER A 173 -6.97 14.15 -49.86
CA SER A 173 -6.72 12.92 -50.62
C SER A 173 -6.51 11.68 -49.71
N ASP A 174 -5.51 10.85 -49.99
CA ASP A 174 -5.18 9.62 -49.28
C ASP A 174 -4.32 9.85 -48.03
N LYS A 175 -4.15 11.10 -47.60
CA LYS A 175 -3.34 11.43 -46.41
C LYS A 175 -4.12 11.22 -45.12
N ILE A 176 -3.38 10.86 -44.07
CA ILE A 176 -3.91 10.73 -42.72
C ILE A 176 -3.81 12.09 -42.02
N SER A 177 -4.95 12.57 -41.51
CA SER A 177 -4.96 13.66 -40.52
C SER A 177 -4.58 13.06 -39.18
N LEU A 178 -3.59 13.63 -38.49
CA LEU A 178 -3.11 13.17 -37.19
C LEU A 178 -2.90 14.38 -36.29
N ALA A 179 -3.70 14.49 -35.23
CA ALA A 179 -3.53 15.52 -34.21
C ALA A 179 -3.20 14.91 -32.86
N THR A 180 -2.56 15.70 -32.00
CA THR A 180 -2.31 15.34 -30.61
C THR A 180 -3.07 16.26 -29.68
N SER A 181 -3.50 15.70 -28.56
CA SER A 181 -4.01 16.44 -27.42
C SER A 181 -3.16 16.05 -26.22
N GLU A 182 -2.70 17.06 -25.49
CA GLU A 182 -1.72 16.93 -24.40
C GLU A 182 -2.18 17.70 -23.18
N GLY A 183 -1.68 17.27 -22.02
CA GLY A 183 -1.98 17.90 -20.75
C GLY A 183 -1.31 17.21 -19.59
N SER A 184 -1.93 17.27 -18.42
CA SER A 184 -1.46 16.58 -17.23
C SER A 184 -2.61 16.11 -16.34
N PHE A 185 -2.37 15.00 -15.64
CA PHE A 185 -3.10 14.67 -14.43
C PHE A 185 -2.40 15.26 -13.21
N PHE A 186 -3.20 15.57 -12.20
CA PHE A 186 -2.74 16.14 -10.94
C PHE A 186 -3.21 15.27 -9.78
N PHE A 187 -2.26 14.70 -9.05
CA PHE A 187 -2.55 13.95 -7.84
C PHE A 187 -2.18 14.80 -6.61
N LYS A 188 -3.19 15.23 -5.86
CA LYS A 188 -3.02 15.91 -4.58
C LYS A 188 -3.22 14.92 -3.45
N LEU A 189 -2.37 14.95 -2.43
CA LEU A 189 -2.51 14.18 -1.21
C LEU A 189 -2.09 15.02 -0.02
N SER A 190 -2.94 15.11 1.00
CA SER A 190 -2.66 15.90 2.20
C SER A 190 -3.08 15.14 3.46
N GLY A 191 -2.29 15.29 4.51
CA GLY A 191 -2.56 14.74 5.84
C GLY A 191 -1.38 14.94 6.77
N THR A 192 -1.45 14.37 7.97
CA THR A 192 -0.37 14.50 8.96
C THR A 192 0.97 14.02 8.39
N GLY A 193 1.91 14.95 8.22
CA GLY A 193 3.27 14.67 7.73
C GLY A 193 3.40 14.40 6.24
N VAL A 194 2.34 14.56 5.44
CA VAL A 194 2.33 14.32 4.00
C VAL A 194 1.64 15.47 3.28
N ASP A 195 2.32 16.04 2.29
CA ASP A 195 1.80 17.07 1.40
C ASP A 195 2.38 16.85 0.00
N ILE A 196 1.51 16.45 -0.93
CA ILE A 196 1.79 16.39 -2.36
C ILE A 196 0.84 17.42 -2.97
N ASP A 197 1.37 18.55 -3.43
CA ASP A 197 0.57 19.67 -3.89
C ASP A 197 0.92 20.05 -5.35
N PRO A 198 0.08 19.65 -6.32
CA PRO A 198 0.35 19.96 -7.73
C PRO A 198 0.27 21.46 -8.02
N ALA A 199 -0.40 22.24 -7.17
CA ALA A 199 -0.45 23.70 -7.27
C ALA A 199 0.79 24.41 -6.68
N SER A 200 1.80 23.67 -6.24
CA SER A 200 3.07 24.24 -5.77
C SER A 200 3.86 24.89 -6.92
N THR A 201 5.01 25.50 -6.59
CA THR A 201 5.83 26.22 -7.59
C THR A 201 6.61 25.29 -8.53
N TYR A 202 6.51 23.97 -8.38
CA TYR A 202 7.32 23.00 -9.13
C TYR A 202 6.43 22.05 -9.95
N TYR A 203 6.68 22.01 -11.25
CA TYR A 203 6.06 21.11 -12.21
C TYR A 203 6.76 19.74 -12.19
N ASP A 204 6.59 18.98 -11.10
CA ASP A 204 7.33 17.74 -10.83
C ASP A 204 6.38 16.59 -10.45
N TYR A 205 6.74 15.37 -10.87
CA TYR A 205 6.08 14.14 -10.46
C TYR A 205 6.13 13.92 -8.95
N SER A 206 7.08 14.50 -8.22
CA SER A 206 7.07 14.48 -6.75
C SER A 206 5.92 15.29 -6.15
N GLU A 207 5.48 16.32 -6.87
CA GLU A 207 4.41 17.24 -6.48
C GLU A 207 3.05 16.86 -7.07
N GLY A 208 2.91 15.68 -7.69
CA GLY A 208 1.61 15.24 -8.21
C GLY A 208 1.42 15.42 -9.71
N TRP A 209 2.40 15.94 -10.45
CA TRP A 209 2.29 16.12 -11.90
C TRP A 209 2.51 14.83 -12.68
N LEU A 210 1.59 14.53 -13.60
CA LEU A 210 1.72 13.42 -14.53
C LEU A 210 1.36 13.88 -15.94
N TYR A 211 2.38 14.13 -16.75
CA TYR A 211 2.18 14.45 -18.17
C TYR A 211 1.38 13.35 -18.89
N THR A 212 0.47 13.77 -19.76
CA THR A 212 -0.30 12.87 -20.59
C THR A 212 -0.47 13.44 -21.99
N HIS A 213 -0.59 12.55 -22.96
CA HIS A 213 -0.90 12.89 -24.33
C HIS A 213 -1.55 11.70 -25.02
N SER A 214 -2.34 11.99 -26.04
CA SER A 214 -2.89 10.99 -26.95
C SER A 214 -2.97 11.57 -28.35
N TYR A 215 -3.10 10.67 -29.32
CA TYR A 215 -3.31 11.04 -30.72
C TYR A 215 -4.73 10.69 -31.13
N ALA A 216 -5.22 11.43 -32.12
CA ALA A 216 -6.39 11.08 -32.89
C ALA A 216 -6.04 11.13 -34.37
N SER A 217 -6.57 10.18 -35.14
CA SER A 217 -6.29 10.06 -36.56
C SER A 217 -7.56 9.82 -37.37
N ASP A 218 -7.64 10.47 -38.53
CA ASP A 218 -8.74 10.35 -39.47
C ASP A 218 -8.22 10.23 -40.91
N ASN A 219 -8.69 9.20 -41.61
CA ASN A 219 -8.68 9.08 -43.05
C ASN A 219 -9.92 8.30 -43.51
N THR A 220 -10.91 9.03 -44.01
CA THR A 220 -12.17 8.48 -44.53
C THR A 220 -12.12 8.08 -46.00
N ILE A 221 -11.01 8.33 -46.71
CA ILE A 221 -10.83 8.05 -48.15
C ILE A 221 -10.19 6.67 -48.37
N GLU A 222 -9.38 6.17 -47.41
CA GLU A 222 -8.84 4.80 -47.45
C GLU A 222 -9.89 3.71 -47.13
N SER A 223 -9.63 2.48 -47.60
CA SER A 223 -10.44 1.29 -47.31
C SER A 223 -9.56 0.20 -46.65
N PRO A 224 -9.81 -0.16 -45.38
CA PRO A 224 -10.87 0.35 -44.51
C PRO A 224 -10.64 1.81 -44.08
N THR A 225 -11.72 2.50 -43.77
CA THR A 225 -11.69 3.84 -43.15
C THR A 225 -10.90 3.78 -41.85
N LEU A 226 -10.00 4.74 -41.67
CA LEU A 226 -9.18 4.87 -40.46
C LEU A 226 -9.75 6.01 -39.62
N VAL A 227 -10.38 5.67 -38.50
CA VAL A 227 -10.82 6.62 -37.48
C VAL A 227 -10.39 6.05 -36.14
N ASP A 228 -9.47 6.75 -35.47
CA ASP A 228 -9.05 6.42 -34.11
C ASP A 228 -9.07 7.70 -33.27
N ASP A 229 -10.01 7.75 -32.35
CA ASP A 229 -10.30 8.88 -31.46
C ASP A 229 -10.43 8.41 -30.00
N LYS A 230 -10.06 7.15 -29.71
CA LYS A 230 -10.35 6.49 -28.42
C LYS A 230 -9.22 5.61 -27.91
N THR A 231 -8.12 5.51 -28.65
CA THR A 231 -6.89 4.88 -28.17
C THR A 231 -6.31 5.66 -27.01
N ALA A 232 -6.29 5.04 -25.83
CA ALA A 232 -5.83 5.67 -24.62
C ALA A 232 -4.34 5.43 -24.37
N HIS A 233 -3.64 6.47 -23.92
CA HIS A 233 -2.31 6.37 -23.35
C HIS A 233 -2.41 6.19 -21.83
N PHE A 234 -1.68 5.22 -21.30
CA PHE A 234 -1.66 4.87 -19.88
C PHE A 234 -0.44 5.44 -19.19
N ALA A 235 -0.62 5.98 -17.99
CA ALA A 235 0.47 6.50 -17.18
C ALA A 235 0.26 6.18 -15.70
N SER A 236 1.33 6.22 -14.92
CA SER A 236 1.29 5.94 -13.49
C SER A 236 2.27 6.75 -12.68
N LEU A 237 1.85 7.14 -11.47
CA LEU A 237 2.72 7.69 -10.42
C LEU A 237 2.80 6.71 -9.25
N LEU A 238 3.97 6.66 -8.61
CA LEU A 238 4.21 5.80 -7.47
C LEU A 238 4.89 6.59 -6.36
N TYR A 239 4.26 6.61 -5.19
CA TYR A 239 4.80 7.22 -3.98
C TYR A 239 5.00 6.19 -2.88
N TYR A 240 5.98 6.46 -2.02
CA TYR A 240 6.19 5.72 -0.78
C TYR A 240 6.14 6.73 0.37
N GLN A 241 5.02 6.78 1.07
CA GLN A 241 4.79 7.75 2.13
C GLN A 241 4.64 7.07 3.47
N TYR A 242 5.24 7.64 4.51
CA TYR A 242 5.02 7.19 5.87
C TYR A 242 3.68 7.76 6.36
N LEU A 243 2.69 6.89 6.56
CA LEU A 243 1.37 7.28 7.05
C LEU A 243 1.21 6.82 8.51
N LEU A 244 0.46 7.59 9.29
CA LEU A 244 0.15 7.28 10.68
C LEU A 244 -1.20 6.56 10.78
N ALA A 245 -1.26 5.50 11.56
CA ALA A 245 -2.51 4.79 11.85
C ALA A 245 -3.59 5.75 12.36
N ASN A 246 -4.84 5.50 11.96
CA ASN A 246 -6.03 6.26 12.34
C ASN A 246 -6.02 7.75 11.98
N ASN A 247 -5.02 8.25 11.26
CA ASN A 247 -5.03 9.60 10.71
C ASN A 247 -5.74 9.59 9.35
N THR A 248 -6.52 10.62 9.06
CA THR A 248 -7.19 10.75 7.76
C THR A 248 -6.29 11.51 6.79
N TYR A 249 -6.09 10.91 5.62
CA TYR A 249 -5.41 11.51 4.49
C TYR A 249 -6.42 11.76 3.38
N THR A 250 -6.47 12.98 2.88
CA THR A 250 -7.40 13.39 1.81
C THR A 250 -6.64 13.51 0.51
N PHE A 251 -7.17 12.93 -0.56
CA PHE A 251 -6.60 13.03 -1.89
C PHE A 251 -7.61 13.48 -2.94
N ASN A 252 -7.09 14.01 -4.03
CA ASN A 252 -7.81 14.37 -5.23
C ASN A 252 -6.99 13.96 -6.46
N LEU A 253 -7.66 13.42 -7.48
CA LEU A 253 -7.12 13.26 -8.82
C LEU A 253 -7.92 14.13 -9.78
N SER A 254 -7.23 15.01 -10.50
CA SER A 254 -7.83 15.84 -11.55
C SER A 254 -7.00 15.82 -12.84
N ASN A 255 -7.53 16.42 -13.90
CA ASN A 255 -6.90 16.47 -15.23
C ASN A 255 -7.11 17.84 -15.89
N CYS A 256 -6.08 18.32 -16.59
CA CYS A 256 -6.18 19.48 -17.45
C CYS A 256 -5.47 19.18 -18.78
N ILE A 257 -6.22 19.27 -19.87
CA ILE A 257 -5.72 19.20 -21.25
C ILE A 257 -5.65 20.62 -21.78
N ASN A 258 -4.59 20.98 -22.49
CA ASN A 258 -4.38 22.37 -22.94
C ASN A 258 -3.89 22.50 -24.38
N THR A 259 -3.72 21.38 -25.11
CA THR A 259 -3.29 21.40 -26.52
C THR A 259 -4.26 20.66 -27.43
N GLY A 260 -4.21 21.00 -28.72
CA GLY A 260 -4.94 20.33 -29.79
C GLY A 260 -6.10 21.12 -30.36
N HIS A 261 -6.64 22.10 -29.61
CA HIS A 261 -7.88 22.85 -29.88
C HIS A 261 -8.20 23.08 -31.38
N ALA A 262 -7.27 23.61 -32.19
CA ALA A 262 -7.48 23.89 -33.62
C ALA A 262 -7.81 22.70 -34.53
N TYR A 263 -7.62 21.46 -34.05
CA TYR A 263 -7.79 20.23 -34.85
C TYR A 263 -8.93 19.33 -34.38
N PHE A 264 -9.50 19.58 -33.20
CA PHE A 264 -10.55 18.71 -32.63
C PHE A 264 -11.94 19.26 -32.94
N VAL A 265 -12.92 18.38 -33.10
CA VAL A 265 -14.32 18.75 -33.35
C VAL A 265 -14.82 19.67 -32.22
N ASN A 266 -15.47 20.79 -32.58
CA ASN A 266 -15.88 21.84 -31.61
C ASN A 266 -14.72 22.30 -30.72
N ASN A 267 -13.51 22.29 -31.29
CA ASN A 267 -12.25 22.59 -30.66
C ASN A 267 -11.89 21.76 -29.41
N GLY A 268 -12.58 20.62 -29.20
CA GLY A 268 -12.44 19.82 -28.00
C GLY A 268 -13.20 20.34 -26.77
N ASP A 269 -14.04 21.37 -26.92
CA ASP A 269 -14.80 21.95 -25.82
C ASP A 269 -16.11 21.18 -25.53
N SER A 270 -16.64 20.46 -26.53
CA SER A 270 -17.93 19.78 -26.41
C SER A 270 -18.10 18.62 -27.39
N GLY A 271 -19.05 17.73 -27.08
CA GLY A 271 -19.44 16.65 -27.99
C GLY A 271 -18.31 15.64 -28.19
N ASN A 272 -18.09 15.21 -29.43
CA ASN A 272 -17.12 14.16 -29.76
C ASN A 272 -15.66 14.61 -29.75
N GLY A 273 -15.36 15.90 -29.89
CA GLY A 273 -13.97 16.38 -29.84
C GLY A 273 -13.36 16.41 -28.44
N GLN A 274 -14.17 16.30 -27.38
CA GLN A 274 -13.65 16.19 -26.01
C GLN A 274 -12.75 14.95 -25.88
N GLY A 275 -11.78 15.00 -24.98
CA GLY A 275 -10.96 13.84 -24.62
C GLY A 275 -11.75 12.82 -23.80
N HIS A 276 -11.15 11.66 -23.57
CA HIS A 276 -11.69 10.59 -22.74
C HIS A 276 -10.72 10.23 -21.60
N ILE A 277 -11.22 10.21 -20.37
CA ILE A 277 -10.50 9.75 -19.18
C ILE A 277 -11.14 8.46 -18.69
N GLY A 278 -10.33 7.44 -18.44
CA GLY A 278 -10.84 6.15 -17.97
C GLY A 278 -11.60 5.38 -19.04
N HIS A 279 -11.21 5.52 -20.32
CA HIS A 279 -11.82 4.77 -21.41
C HIS A 279 -11.35 3.30 -21.35
N SER A 280 -12.30 2.36 -21.30
CA SER A 280 -12.09 0.91 -21.10
C SER A 280 -11.53 0.49 -19.72
N ILE A 281 -10.61 1.24 -19.14
CA ILE A 281 -10.02 0.97 -17.83
C ILE A 281 -10.18 2.23 -16.97
N PRO A 282 -10.86 2.18 -15.81
CA PRO A 282 -11.01 3.33 -14.92
C PRO A 282 -9.64 3.82 -14.39
N CYS A 283 -9.50 5.13 -14.19
CA CYS A 283 -8.39 5.64 -13.38
C CYS A 283 -8.53 5.12 -11.94
N SER A 284 -7.41 5.02 -11.22
CA SER A 284 -7.43 4.55 -9.83
C SER A 284 -6.32 5.11 -8.97
N VAL A 285 -6.57 5.14 -7.66
CA VAL A 285 -5.58 5.43 -6.62
C VAL A 285 -5.60 4.26 -5.64
N GLU A 286 -4.46 3.63 -5.40
CA GLU A 286 -4.33 2.48 -4.53
C GLU A 286 -3.31 2.72 -3.43
N PHE A 287 -3.72 2.49 -2.18
CA PHE A 287 -2.86 2.49 -1.01
C PHE A 287 -2.59 1.04 -0.62
N GLU A 288 -1.33 0.69 -0.39
CA GLU A 288 -0.91 -0.64 0.08
C GLU A 288 0.18 -0.51 1.15
N PHE A 289 -0.05 -1.08 2.33
CA PHE A 289 0.93 -1.13 3.40
C PHE A 289 2.12 -2.01 3.01
N VAL A 290 3.34 -1.50 3.22
CA VAL A 290 4.58 -2.20 2.89
C VAL A 290 5.30 -2.68 4.14
N LYS A 291 5.55 -1.78 5.10
CA LYS A 291 6.30 -2.07 6.34
C LYS A 291 6.23 -0.94 7.36
#